data_AF-A0A366DGX9-F1
#
_entry.id   AF-A0A366DGX9-F1
#
_cell.length_a   1.000
_cell.length_b   1.000
_cell.length_c   1.000
_cell.angle_alpha   90.00
_cell.angle_beta   90.00
_cell.angle_gamma   90.00
#
_symmetry.space_group_name_H-M   'P 1'
#
loop_
_entity.id
_entity.type
_entity.pdbx_description
1 polymer ?
#
loop_
_entity_poly.entity_id
_entity_poly.type
_entity_poly.pdbx_seq_one_letter_code
_entity_poly.pdbx_strand_id
1 'polypeptide(L)'
;MLGRLKIIAALVLVGVLVLASAIQFGKFKQRQESAIQQLQGDIRAERERVKDDAKTRNLSDYDFCIQSLRRRGVQSADCEQLRGLAQE
;
A
#
# COMPACT_ATOMS: atom_id res chain seq x y z
N MET A 1 33.82 -43.21 -28.05
CA MET A 1 33.90 -41.89 -27.38
C MET A 1 32.67 -40.99 -27.61
N LEU A 2 32.08 -41.02 -28.82
CA LEU A 2 30.95 -40.15 -29.19
C LEU A 2 29.68 -40.32 -28.33
N GLY A 3 29.37 -41.54 -27.85
CA GLY A 3 28.21 -41.78 -26.97
C GLY A 3 28.32 -41.12 -25.59
N ARG A 4 29.52 -41.09 -25.01
CA ARG A 4 29.77 -40.41 -23.72
C ARG A 4 29.67 -38.89 -23.85
N LEU A 5 30.17 -38.32 -24.94
CA LEU A 5 30.02 -36.90 -25.26
C LEU A 5 28.55 -36.48 -25.40
N LYS A 6 27.72 -37.30 -26.04
CA LYS A 6 26.27 -37.04 -26.16
C LYS A 6 25.57 -37.03 -24.80
N ILE A 7 25.93 -37.94 -23.90
CA ILE A 7 25.36 -38.00 -22.54
C ILE A 7 25.77 -36.78 -21.73
N ILE A 8 27.05 -36.38 -21.78
CA ILE A 8 27.54 -35.19 -21.07
C ILE A 8 26.83 -33.94 -21.60
N ALA A 9 26.71 -33.80 -22.93
CA ALA A 9 26.00 -32.66 -23.53
C ALA A 9 24.53 -32.60 -23.12
N ALA A 10 23.84 -33.75 -23.06
CA ALA A 10 22.46 -33.83 -22.61
C ALA A 10 22.32 -33.41 -21.13
N LEU A 11 23.22 -33.85 -20.25
CA LEU A 11 23.20 -33.46 -18.84
C LEU A 11 23.46 -31.96 -18.65
N VAL A 12 24.38 -31.38 -19.42
CA VAL A 12 24.64 -29.94 -19.39
C VAL A 12 23.40 -29.16 -19.85
N LEU A 13 22.76 -29.58 -20.94
CA LEU A 13 21.52 -28.96 -21.44
C LEU A 13 20.40 -28.99 -20.39
N VAL A 14 20.20 -30.14 -19.74
CA VAL A 14 19.21 -30.27 -18.66
C VAL A 14 19.55 -29.33 -17.50
N GLY A 15 20.81 -29.29 -17.08
CA GLY A 15 21.28 -28.40 -16.01
C GLY A 15 21.01 -26.92 -16.33
N VAL A 16 21.28 -26.48 -17.56
CA VAL A 16 21.01 -25.10 -18.00
C VAL A 16 19.52 -24.79 -17.96
N LEU A 17 18.66 -25.69 -18.41
CA LEU A 17 17.20 -25.49 -18.41
C LEU A 17 16.64 -25.40 -16.98
N VAL A 18 17.12 -26.23 -16.05
CA VAL A 18 16.71 -26.16 -14.63
C VAL A 18 17.14 -24.84 -14.01
N LEU A 19 18.37 -24.38 -14.25
CA LEU A 19 18.86 -23.12 -13.72
C LEU A 19 18.08 -21.91 -14.29
N ALA A 20 17.84 -21.91 -15.60
CA ALA A 20 17.10 -20.84 -16.26
C ALA A 20 15.65 -20.73 -15.75
N SER A 21 14.97 -21.87 -15.61
CA SER A 21 13.60 -21.92 -15.08
C SER A 21 13.54 -21.47 -13.62
N ALA A 22 14.47 -21.89 -12.76
CA ALA A 22 14.53 -21.45 -11.36
C ALA A 22 14.70 -19.93 -11.23
N ILE A 23 15.57 -19.33 -12.05
CA ILE A 23 15.79 -17.86 -12.06
C ILE A 23 14.53 -17.12 -12.53
N GLN A 24 13.85 -17.61 -13.57
CA GLN A 24 12.61 -16.99 -14.05
C GLN A 24 11.47 -17.08 -13.03
N PHE A 25 11.28 -18.24 -12.40
CA PHE A 25 10.27 -18.42 -11.36
C PHE A 25 10.53 -17.54 -10.13
N GLY A 26 11.79 -17.42 -9.70
CA GLY A 26 12.17 -16.52 -8.59
C GLY A 26 11.82 -15.07 -8.89
N LYS A 27 12.17 -14.57 -10.10
CA LYS A 27 11.82 -13.22 -10.53
C LYS A 27 10.30 -12.99 -10.63
N PHE A 28 9.55 -13.99 -11.08
CA PHE A 28 8.09 -13.88 -11.21
C PHE A 28 7.40 -13.79 -9.85
N LYS A 29 7.83 -14.63 -8.89
CA LYS A 29 7.29 -14.61 -7.53
C LYS A 29 7.54 -13.27 -6.83
N GLN A 30 8.75 -12.73 -6.98
CA GLN A 30 9.11 -11.45 -6.36
C GLN A 30 8.30 -10.27 -6.90
N ARG A 31 7.96 -10.27 -8.21
CA ARG A 31 7.08 -9.24 -8.79
C ARG A 31 5.65 -9.32 -8.27
N GLN A 32 5.14 -10.52 -8.04
CA GLN A 32 3.80 -10.68 -7.48
C GLN A 32 3.74 -10.25 -6.01
N GLU A 33 4.73 -10.63 -5.20
CA GLU A 33 4.78 -10.23 -3.80
C GLU A 33 4.89 -8.71 -3.65
N SER A 34 5.70 -8.04 -4.49
CA SER A 34 5.78 -6.57 -4.46
C SER A 34 4.46 -5.90 -4.87
N ALA A 35 3.76 -6.44 -5.87
CA ALA A 35 2.48 -5.89 -6.30
C ALA A 35 1.40 -6.06 -5.22
N ILE A 36 1.36 -7.22 -4.56
CA ILE A 36 0.43 -7.48 -3.45
C ILE A 36 0.71 -6.55 -2.26
N GLN A 37 1.98 -6.38 -1.88
CA GLN A 37 2.35 -5.48 -0.80
C GLN A 37 1.99 -4.02 -1.11
N GLN A 38 2.21 -3.58 -2.35
CA GLN A 38 1.85 -2.23 -2.78
C GLN A 38 0.33 -2.03 -2.74
N LEU A 39 -0.44 -2.97 -3.28
CA LEU A 39 -1.90 -2.93 -3.24
C LEU A 39 -2.45 -2.94 -1.80
N GLN A 40 -1.86 -3.71 -0.89
CA GLN A 40 -2.25 -3.69 0.52
C GLN A 40 -1.93 -2.36 1.21
N GLY A 41 -0.82 -1.72 0.85
CA GLY A 41 -0.47 -0.38 1.32
C GLY A 41 -1.51 0.66 0.88
N ASP A 42 -1.86 0.66 -0.40
CA ASP A 42 -2.85 1.58 -0.97
C ASP A 42 -4.25 1.38 -0.34
N ILE A 43 -4.69 0.13 -0.19
CA ILE A 43 -5.97 -0.18 0.48
C ILE A 43 -5.97 0.32 1.93
N ARG A 44 -4.86 0.17 2.66
CA ARG A 44 -4.78 0.64 4.04
C ARG A 44 -4.83 2.16 4.11
N ALA A 45 -4.10 2.85 3.23
CA ALA A 45 -4.11 4.31 3.16
C ALA A 45 -5.52 4.84 2.83
N GLU A 46 -6.20 4.22 1.88
CA GLU A 46 -7.56 4.61 1.50
C GLU A 46 -8.56 4.32 2.64
N ARG A 47 -8.41 3.20 3.34
CA ARG A 47 -9.25 2.88 4.50
C ARG A 47 -9.06 3.88 5.64
N GLU A 48 -7.84 4.35 5.86
CA GLU A 48 -7.56 5.40 6.86
C GLU A 48 -8.18 6.74 6.45
N ARG A 49 -8.11 7.10 5.16
CA ARG A 49 -8.79 8.28 4.62
C ARG A 49 -10.30 8.21 4.81
N VAL A 50 -10.93 7.10 4.42
CA VAL A 50 -12.38 6.90 4.61
C VAL A 50 -12.77 6.96 6.09
N LYS A 51 -11.93 6.43 6.99
CA LYS A 51 -12.18 6.51 8.43
C LYS A 51 -12.06 7.94 8.96
N ASP A 52 -11.09 8.71 8.48
CA ASP A 52 -10.94 10.12 8.85
C ASP A 52 -12.10 10.96 8.29
N ASP A 53 -12.48 10.74 7.03
CA ASP A 53 -13.64 11.36 6.37
C ASP A 53 -14.97 11.03 7.08
N ALA A 54 -15.13 9.79 7.57
CA ALA A 54 -16.30 9.41 8.35
C ALA A 54 -16.32 10.10 9.73
N LYS A 55 -15.14 10.35 10.31
CA LYS A 55 -15.01 11.07 11.57
C LYS A 55 -15.31 12.56 11.38
N THR A 56 -14.90 13.16 10.26
CA THR A 56 -15.16 14.57 9.96
C THR A 56 -16.58 14.84 9.48
N ARG A 57 -17.19 13.94 8.69
CA ARG A 57 -18.60 14.09 8.22
C ARG A 57 -19.63 14.19 9.33
N ASN A 58 -19.36 13.61 10.51
CA ASN A 58 -20.28 13.64 11.63
C ASN A 58 -19.98 14.77 12.64
N LEU A 59 -18.97 15.60 12.39
CA LEU A 59 -18.66 16.76 13.24
C LEU A 59 -19.33 18.02 12.69
N SER A 60 -19.86 18.86 13.58
CA SER A 60 -20.25 20.23 13.21
C SER A 60 -19.01 21.06 12.85
N ASP A 61 -19.17 22.09 12.01
CA ASP A 61 -18.08 22.99 11.63
C ASP A 61 -17.41 23.64 12.85
N TYR A 62 -18.21 23.94 13.87
CA TYR A 62 -17.75 24.39 15.18
C TYR A 62 -16.83 23.35 15.86
N ASP A 63 -17.28 22.10 15.95
CA ASP A 63 -16.50 21.02 16.58
C ASP A 63 -15.22 20.68 15.81
N PHE A 64 -15.29 20.74 14.47
CA PHE A 64 -14.15 20.55 13.59
C PHE A 64 -13.11 21.66 13.79
N CYS A 65 -13.55 22.93 13.84
CA CYS A 65 -12.69 24.08 14.09
C CYS A 65 -11.96 23.95 15.44
N ILE A 66 -12.70 23.68 16.53
CA ILE A 66 -12.14 23.49 17.88
C ILE A 66 -11.10 22.36 17.87
N GLN A 67 -11.42 21.23 17.25
CA GLN A 67 -10.51 20.09 17.21
C GLN A 67 -9.22 20.42 16.41
N SER A 68 -9.35 21.13 15.29
CA SER A 68 -8.21 21.52 14.45
C SER A 68 -7.28 22.51 15.14
N LEU A 69 -7.81 23.52 15.85
CA LEU A 69 -7.03 24.52 16.57
C LEU A 69 -6.38 23.93 17.82
N ARG A 70 -7.05 23.02 18.53
CA ARG A 70 -6.47 22.31 19.68
C ARG A 70 -5.24 21.50 19.28
N ARG A 71 -5.25 20.82 18.13
CA ARG A 71 -4.07 20.09 17.62
C ARG A 71 -2.89 21.02 17.30
N ARG A 72 -3.15 22.31 17.03
CA ARG A 72 -2.14 23.33 16.73
C ARG A 72 -1.73 24.17 17.95
N GLY A 73 -2.33 23.93 19.13
CA GLY A 73 -2.07 24.70 20.35
C GLY A 73 -2.59 26.15 20.32
N VAL A 74 -3.55 26.45 19.44
CA VAL A 74 -4.11 27.80 19.24
C VAL A 74 -5.43 27.95 20.01
N GLN A 75 -5.73 29.16 20.48
CA GLN A 75 -6.99 29.45 21.18
C GLN A 75 -8.19 29.32 20.24
N SER A 76 -9.29 28.77 20.76
CA SER A 76 -10.50 28.46 20.00
C SER A 76 -11.50 29.61 19.89
N ALA A 77 -11.14 30.81 20.31
CA ALA A 77 -12.04 31.97 20.31
C ALA A 77 -12.56 32.31 18.90
N ASP A 78 -11.77 32.05 17.86
CA ASP A 78 -12.17 32.28 16.47
C ASP A 78 -13.24 31.28 15.97
N CYS A 79 -13.37 30.11 16.62
CA CYS A 79 -14.38 29.13 16.27
C CYS A 79 -15.78 29.49 16.77
N GLU A 80 -15.90 30.42 17.72
CA GLU A 80 -17.19 30.83 18.29
C GLU A 80 -18.13 31.44 17.23
N GLN A 81 -17.57 31.99 16.15
CA GLN A 81 -18.35 32.52 15.02
C GLN A 81 -19.09 31.41 14.24
N LEU A 82 -18.66 30.16 14.37
CA LEU A 82 -19.30 28.99 13.76
C LEU A 82 -20.39 28.38 14.66
N ARG A 83 -20.53 28.88 15.89
CA ARG A 83 -21.51 28.37 16.85
C ARG A 83 -22.92 28.79 16.43
N GLY A 84 -23.78 27.82 16.13
CA GLY A 84 -25.16 28.08 15.69
C GLY A 84 -25.33 28.25 14.18
N LEU A 85 -24.26 28.17 13.39
CA LEU A 85 -24.34 27.84 11.97
C LEU A 85 -24.63 26.34 11.87
N ALA A 86 -25.90 25.98 12.03
CA ALA A 86 -26.35 24.62 11.76
C ALA A 86 -26.10 24.31 10.28
N GLN A 87 -25.45 23.18 10.05
CA GLN A 87 -25.10 22.59 8.77
C GLN A 87 -26.29 22.60 7.79
N GLU A 88 -26.06 23.02 6.54
CA GLU A 88 -26.87 22.54 5.40
C GLU A 88 -26.56 21.07 5.10
#